data_AF-A0A1I2B068-F1
#
_entry.id   AF-A0A1I2B068-F1
#
_cell.length_a   1.000
_cell.length_b   1.000
_cell.length_c   1.000
_cell.angle_alpha   90.00
_cell.angle_beta   90.00
_cell.angle_gamma   90.00
#
_symmetry.space_group_name_H-M   'P 1'
#
loop_
_entity.id
_entity.type
_entity.pdbx_description
1 polymer ?
#
loop_
_entity_poly.entity_id
_entity_poly.type
_entity_poly.pdbx_seq_one_letter_code
_entity_poly.pdbx_strand_id
1 'polypeptide(L)'
;MTYSERPWEDRAGRPAPRGRAGLARQLGLGLRALRARQWAHFVPLPLAGAPLGDMLSGTCLIEPVLWGILAGALCLACAYGLNAHADRGTDVPGKNPLVGAEVGAAAMVPALACGLSAMVAAGHSGGPGAAAVSLATGALYSAGPRLKRLPGVGTLANVAIFAPLLALVGTPRTPGFWGMSLVFTALLLQNQLVHERADAGEDRRAGAYTTAQWLGRAGVAAAGRWLALAGAVAAALLLGPWAGLCGAAGLVFGAWLIGQADPAAARRRHRALALVTGAAVYALSPGGAG
;
A
#
# COMPACT_ATOMS: atom_id res chain seq x y z
N MET A 1 -38.52 -29.20 -25.25
CA MET A 1 -37.18 -28.67 -24.90
C MET A 1 -37.04 -28.85 -23.40
N THR A 2 -36.47 -29.98 -22.99
CA THR A 2 -36.55 -30.53 -21.64
C THR A 2 -35.40 -29.99 -20.78
N TYR A 3 -35.78 -29.42 -19.64
CA TYR A 3 -34.88 -29.00 -18.57
C TYR A 3 -34.11 -30.23 -18.07
N SER A 4 -32.83 -30.33 -18.41
CA SER A 4 -31.95 -31.38 -17.89
C SER A 4 -31.63 -31.05 -16.43
N GLU A 5 -32.15 -31.90 -15.55
CA GLU A 5 -31.94 -31.88 -14.12
C GLU A 5 -30.47 -32.19 -13.77
N ARG A 6 -29.88 -31.26 -13.02
CA ARG A 6 -28.81 -31.40 -12.00
C ARG A 6 -27.88 -32.63 -12.07
N PRO A 7 -26.62 -32.44 -12.49
CA PRO A 7 -25.53 -33.40 -12.22
C PRO A 7 -24.61 -32.95 -11.07
N TRP A 8 -25.14 -32.44 -9.95
CA TRP A 8 -24.32 -32.02 -8.79
C TRP A 8 -24.53 -32.83 -7.51
N GLU A 9 -25.42 -33.82 -7.48
CA GLU A 9 -25.73 -34.59 -6.28
C GLU A 9 -24.68 -35.66 -5.90
N ASP A 10 -23.58 -35.77 -6.64
CA ASP A 10 -22.57 -36.82 -6.42
C ASP A 10 -21.24 -36.35 -5.78
N ARG A 11 -21.30 -35.39 -4.85
CA ARG A 11 -20.21 -35.18 -3.87
C ARG A 11 -20.70 -35.49 -2.47
N ALA A 12 -20.71 -36.79 -2.19
CA ALA A 12 -20.75 -37.39 -0.87
C ALA A 12 -20.23 -36.43 0.21
N GLY A 13 -21.06 -36.19 1.23
CA GLY A 13 -20.79 -35.39 2.41
C GLY A 13 -19.63 -35.93 3.26
N ARG A 14 -18.42 -35.97 2.69
CA ARG A 14 -17.20 -36.14 3.46
C ARG A 14 -17.07 -34.87 4.30
N PRO A 15 -17.15 -34.97 5.64
CA PRO A 15 -16.95 -33.81 6.48
C PRO A 15 -15.59 -33.20 6.12
N ALA A 16 -15.57 -31.90 5.86
CA ALA A 16 -14.33 -31.17 5.63
C ALA A 16 -13.30 -31.59 6.69
N PRO A 17 -12.03 -31.87 6.33
CA PRO A 17 -11.06 -32.43 7.24
C PRO A 17 -10.88 -31.52 8.46
N ARG A 18 -11.57 -31.85 9.58
CA ARG A 18 -11.53 -31.13 10.87
C ARG A 18 -10.24 -31.39 11.66
N GLY A 19 -9.19 -31.87 10.99
CA GLY A 19 -7.91 -32.25 11.60
C GLY A 19 -6.84 -31.17 11.49
N ARG A 20 -5.70 -31.40 12.15
CA ARG A 20 -4.50 -30.53 12.13
C ARG A 20 -4.03 -30.15 10.70
N ALA A 21 -4.18 -31.07 9.74
CA ALA A 21 -3.86 -30.84 8.34
C ALA A 21 -4.73 -29.73 7.71
N GLY A 22 -6.01 -29.63 8.11
CA GLY A 22 -6.91 -28.56 7.70
C GLY A 22 -6.43 -27.21 8.23
N LEU A 23 -6.09 -27.14 9.52
CA LEU A 23 -5.58 -25.90 10.16
C LEU A 23 -4.28 -25.42 9.50
N ALA A 24 -3.29 -26.30 9.32
CA ALA A 24 -2.03 -25.94 8.68
C ALA A 24 -2.22 -25.41 7.25
N ARG A 25 -3.12 -26.03 6.48
CA ARG A 25 -3.50 -25.55 5.14
C ARG A 25 -4.12 -24.14 5.20
N GLN A 26 -5.04 -23.89 6.13
CA GLN A 26 -5.66 -22.56 6.29
C GLN A 26 -4.64 -21.50 6.67
N LEU A 27 -3.73 -21.79 7.61
CA LEU A 27 -2.65 -20.87 8.00
C LEU A 27 -1.70 -20.59 6.82
N GLY A 28 -1.33 -21.62 6.06
CA GLY A 28 -0.52 -21.48 4.85
C GLY A 28 -1.18 -20.60 3.78
N LEU A 29 -2.49 -20.76 3.56
CA LEU A 29 -3.27 -19.88 2.69
C LEU A 29 -3.28 -18.43 3.21
N GLY A 30 -3.48 -18.25 4.51
CA GLY A 30 -3.44 -16.93 5.16
C GLY A 30 -2.09 -16.24 5.01
N LEU A 31 -0.98 -16.95 5.20
CA LEU A 31 0.38 -16.42 4.99
C LEU A 31 0.60 -15.98 3.54
N ARG A 32 0.14 -16.77 2.56
CA ARG A 32 0.21 -16.39 1.15
C ARG A 32 -0.65 -15.16 0.85
N ALA A 33 -1.79 -15.01 1.52
CA ALA A 33 -2.71 -13.88 1.37
C ALA A 33 -2.12 -12.54 1.84
N LEU A 34 -1.07 -12.56 2.68
CA LEU A 34 -0.32 -11.36 3.08
C LEU A 34 0.39 -10.72 1.87
N ARG A 35 0.66 -11.46 0.79
CA ARG A 35 1.16 -10.94 -0.50
C ARG A 35 2.42 -10.05 -0.38
N ALA A 36 3.39 -10.47 0.44
CA ALA A 36 4.61 -9.70 0.75
C ALA A 36 5.31 -9.05 -0.47
N ARG A 37 5.43 -9.79 -1.58
CA ARG A 37 6.05 -9.30 -2.82
C ARG A 37 5.38 -8.04 -3.39
N GLN A 38 4.09 -7.83 -3.13
CA GLN A 38 3.33 -6.70 -3.67
C GLN A 38 3.59 -5.39 -2.92
N TRP A 39 4.04 -5.45 -1.67
CA TRP A 39 4.28 -4.27 -0.83
C TRP A 39 5.70 -4.15 -0.29
N ALA A 40 6.60 -5.09 -0.60
CA ALA A 40 7.99 -5.07 -0.15
C ALA A 40 8.73 -3.74 -0.42
N HIS A 41 8.41 -3.05 -1.52
CA HIS A 41 9.00 -1.76 -1.87
C HIS A 41 8.56 -0.59 -0.97
N PHE A 42 7.55 -0.77 -0.12
CA PHE A 42 7.16 0.18 0.92
C PHE A 42 7.77 -0.12 2.29
N VAL A 43 8.43 -1.27 2.48
CA VAL A 43 9.13 -1.62 3.72
C VAL A 43 10.16 -0.56 4.16
N PRO A 44 10.97 0.06 3.27
CA PRO A 44 11.91 1.09 3.69
C PRO A 44 11.24 2.44 3.97
N LEU A 45 9.92 2.59 3.82
CA LEU A 45 9.24 3.88 3.97
C LEU A 45 9.48 4.54 5.35
N PRO A 46 9.43 3.82 6.49
CA PRO A 46 9.72 4.44 7.79
C PRO A 46 11.14 5.03 7.88
N LEU A 47 12.11 4.49 7.14
CA LEU A 47 13.47 5.06 7.08
C LEU A 47 13.46 6.48 6.53
N ALA A 48 12.59 6.78 5.56
CA ALA A 48 12.48 8.13 5.00
C ALA A 48 11.94 9.17 6.00
N GLY A 49 11.39 8.74 7.14
CA GLY A 49 11.03 9.62 8.25
C GLY A 49 12.17 9.83 9.26
N ALA A 50 13.24 9.04 9.22
CA ALA A 50 14.35 9.10 10.16
C ALA A 50 15.34 10.22 9.80
N PRO A 51 15.94 10.92 10.77
CA PRO A 51 16.97 11.93 10.51
C PRO A 51 18.27 11.26 10.04
N LEU A 52 18.54 11.29 8.74
CA LEU A 52 19.68 10.59 8.13
C LEU A 52 21.03 11.04 8.71
N GLY A 53 21.20 12.34 8.96
CA GLY A 53 22.41 12.92 9.54
C GLY A 53 22.70 12.33 10.91
N ASP A 54 21.69 12.25 11.78
CA ASP A 54 21.84 11.65 13.11
C ASP A 54 22.15 10.14 13.03
N MET A 55 21.60 9.44 12.03
CA MET A 55 21.91 8.04 11.79
C MET A 55 23.37 7.87 11.34
N LEU A 56 23.87 8.73 10.45
CA LEU A 56 25.25 8.68 9.95
C LEU A 56 26.28 9.10 11.02
N SER A 57 25.93 10.06 11.89
CA SER A 57 26.77 10.46 13.02
C SER A 57 26.69 9.51 14.22
N GLY A 58 25.80 8.52 14.18
CA GLY A 58 25.58 7.56 15.28
C GLY A 58 24.90 8.18 16.52
N THR A 59 24.32 9.37 16.39
CA THR A 59 23.58 10.05 17.47
C THR A 59 22.13 9.58 17.56
N CYS A 60 21.60 8.95 16.50
CA CYS A 60 20.30 8.28 16.51
C CYS A 60 20.42 6.82 16.97
N LEU A 61 19.50 6.41 17.85
CA LEU A 61 19.34 4.99 18.16
C LEU A 61 18.77 4.27 16.93
N ILE A 62 19.50 3.29 16.41
CA ILE A 62 19.05 2.49 15.25
C ILE A 62 17.86 1.59 15.58
N GLU A 63 17.69 1.24 16.85
CA GLU A 63 16.66 0.31 17.31
C GLU A 63 15.22 0.80 16.98
N PRO A 64 14.80 2.03 17.35
CA PRO A 64 13.49 2.57 16.94
C PRO A 64 13.25 2.54 15.42
N VAL A 65 14.29 2.73 14.61
CA VAL A 65 14.19 2.66 13.14
C VAL A 65 13.84 1.24 12.69
N LEU A 66 14.53 0.24 13.23
CA LEU A 66 14.27 -1.18 12.92
C LEU A 66 12.87 -1.60 13.36
N TRP A 67 12.44 -1.18 14.55
CA TRP A 67 11.08 -1.42 15.03
C TRP A 67 10.03 -0.74 14.16
N GLY A 68 10.30 0.49 13.67
CA GLY A 68 9.40 1.20 12.76
C GLY A 68 9.27 0.51 11.40
N ILE A 69 10.38 0.02 10.84
CA ILE A 69 10.39 -0.78 9.59
C ILE A 69 9.56 -2.07 9.78
N LEU A 70 9.77 -2.79 10.89
CA LEU A 70 9.01 -3.99 11.21
C LEU A 70 7.52 -3.67 11.39
N ALA A 71 7.17 -2.62 12.13
CA ALA A 71 5.79 -2.17 12.32
C ALA A 71 5.13 -1.85 10.97
N GLY A 72 5.82 -1.12 10.09
CA GLY A 72 5.33 -0.80 8.76
C GLY A 72 5.07 -2.05 7.90
N ALA A 73 6.01 -2.99 7.88
CA ALA A 73 5.84 -4.26 7.17
C ALA A 73 4.64 -5.06 7.71
N LEU A 74 4.45 -5.10 9.03
CA LEU A 74 3.34 -5.80 9.67
C LEU A 74 1.98 -5.11 9.44
N CYS A 75 1.92 -3.76 9.45
CA CYS A 75 0.74 -3.00 9.04
C CYS A 75 0.31 -3.36 7.61
N LEU A 76 1.27 -3.38 6.68
CA LEU A 76 1.01 -3.73 5.27
C LEU A 76 0.60 -5.18 5.10
N ALA A 77 1.24 -6.12 5.82
CA ALA A 77 0.85 -7.52 5.83
C ALA A 77 -0.61 -7.69 6.29
N CYS A 78 -1.00 -7.02 7.38
CA CYS A 78 -2.38 -7.00 7.87
C CYS A 78 -3.34 -6.45 6.80
N ALA A 79 -3.05 -5.25 6.26
CA ALA A 79 -3.91 -4.61 5.25
C ALA A 79 -4.10 -5.47 3.99
N TYR A 80 -3.02 -6.07 3.46
CA TYR A 80 -3.09 -6.94 2.29
C TYR A 80 -3.81 -8.26 2.57
N GLY A 81 -3.64 -8.82 3.78
CA GLY A 81 -4.34 -10.01 4.24
C GLY A 81 -5.85 -9.77 4.38
N LEU A 82 -6.26 -8.70 5.06
CA LEU A 82 -7.65 -8.27 5.16
C LEU A 82 -8.27 -8.04 3.77
N ASN A 83 -7.53 -7.36 2.89
CA ASN A 83 -7.97 -7.13 1.52
C ASN A 83 -8.18 -8.44 0.75
N ALA A 84 -7.26 -9.40 0.87
CA ALA A 84 -7.37 -10.69 0.18
C ALA A 84 -8.60 -11.47 0.65
N HIS A 85 -8.91 -11.43 1.95
CA HIS A 85 -10.14 -12.05 2.48
C HIS A 85 -11.40 -11.35 1.99
N ALA A 86 -11.43 -10.01 2.02
CA ALA A 86 -12.59 -9.23 1.59
C ALA A 86 -12.89 -9.35 0.08
N ASP A 87 -11.86 -9.52 -0.74
CA ASP A 87 -11.98 -9.56 -2.20
C ASP A 87 -11.99 -10.99 -2.77
N ARG A 88 -11.92 -12.03 -1.94
CA ARG A 88 -11.84 -13.43 -2.39
C ARG A 88 -12.93 -13.85 -3.39
N GLY A 89 -14.10 -13.20 -3.34
CA GLY A 89 -15.23 -13.48 -4.24
C GLY A 89 -15.26 -12.65 -5.52
N THR A 90 -14.41 -11.63 -5.63
CA THR A 90 -14.36 -10.72 -6.78
C THR A 90 -13.01 -10.74 -7.51
N ASP A 91 -11.95 -11.17 -6.81
CA ASP A 91 -10.59 -11.26 -7.38
C ASP A 91 -10.47 -12.41 -8.40
N VAL A 92 -9.55 -12.23 -9.35
CA VAL A 92 -9.23 -13.27 -10.33
C VAL A 92 -8.28 -14.36 -9.77
N PRO A 93 -8.38 -15.62 -10.24
CA PRO A 93 -7.43 -16.67 -9.89
C PRO A 93 -5.97 -16.27 -10.18
N GLY A 94 -5.05 -16.65 -9.29
CA GLY A 94 -3.62 -16.35 -9.41
C GLY A 94 -3.17 -15.04 -8.74
N LYS A 95 -4.02 -14.01 -8.69
CA LYS A 95 -3.74 -12.74 -7.97
C LYS A 95 -3.94 -12.87 -6.45
N ASN A 96 -4.98 -13.61 -6.06
CA ASN A 96 -5.35 -13.83 -4.67
C ASN A 96 -5.39 -15.34 -4.38
N PRO A 97 -4.57 -15.84 -3.44
CA PRO A 97 -4.47 -17.27 -3.15
C PRO A 97 -5.72 -17.85 -2.47
N LEU A 98 -6.67 -17.01 -2.05
CA LEU A 98 -7.92 -17.41 -1.42
C LEU A 98 -9.05 -17.68 -2.43
N VAL A 99 -8.89 -17.27 -3.69
CA VAL A 99 -9.90 -17.48 -4.74
C VAL A 99 -10.06 -18.96 -5.03
N GLY A 100 -11.30 -19.45 -4.98
CA GLY A 100 -11.63 -20.86 -5.22
C GLY A 100 -11.19 -21.82 -4.11
N ALA A 101 -10.58 -21.33 -3.03
CA ALA A 101 -10.24 -22.14 -1.87
C ALA A 101 -11.41 -22.19 -0.88
N GLU A 102 -11.55 -23.31 -0.18
CA GLU A 102 -12.34 -23.36 1.05
C GLU A 102 -11.56 -22.60 2.13
N VAL A 103 -12.07 -21.44 2.55
CA VAL A 103 -11.40 -20.54 3.49
C VAL A 103 -12.20 -20.49 4.79
N GLY A 104 -11.61 -21.05 5.85
CA GLY A 104 -12.10 -20.97 7.22
C GLY A 104 -11.49 -19.79 7.98
N ALA A 105 -11.99 -19.54 9.20
CA ALA A 105 -11.54 -18.43 10.05
C ALA A 105 -10.02 -18.44 10.32
N ALA A 106 -9.40 -19.62 10.38
CA ALA A 106 -7.96 -19.77 10.61
C ALA A 106 -7.09 -19.09 9.54
N ALA A 107 -7.57 -18.93 8.30
CA ALA A 107 -6.82 -18.24 7.26
C ALA A 107 -6.72 -16.71 7.51
N MET A 108 -7.54 -16.16 8.41
CA MET A 108 -7.47 -14.75 8.81
C MET A 108 -6.44 -14.51 9.92
N VAL A 109 -6.09 -15.54 10.69
CA VAL A 109 -5.20 -15.44 11.85
C VAL A 109 -3.87 -14.75 11.52
N PRO A 110 -3.16 -15.08 10.42
CA PRO A 110 -1.91 -14.39 10.10
C PRO A 110 -2.07 -12.87 9.92
N ALA A 111 -3.14 -12.41 9.28
CA ALA A 111 -3.38 -10.98 9.07
C ALA A 111 -3.64 -10.26 10.40
N LEU A 112 -4.47 -10.83 11.28
CA LEU A 112 -4.76 -10.26 12.60
C LEU A 112 -3.54 -10.28 13.52
N ALA A 113 -2.76 -11.38 13.50
CA ALA A 113 -1.51 -11.47 14.23
C ALA A 113 -0.53 -10.38 13.79
N CYS A 114 -0.38 -10.15 12.47
CA CYS A 114 0.41 -9.04 11.96
C CYS A 114 -0.10 -7.68 12.47
N GLY A 115 -1.41 -7.45 12.50
CA GLY A 115 -1.98 -6.20 13.02
C GLY A 115 -1.64 -5.95 14.50
N LEU A 116 -1.78 -6.98 15.35
CA LEU A 116 -1.43 -6.90 16.77
C LEU A 116 0.07 -6.69 16.97
N SER A 117 0.90 -7.47 16.27
CA SER A 117 2.36 -7.35 16.33
C SER A 117 2.85 -5.99 15.81
N ALA A 118 2.16 -5.40 14.82
CA ALA A 118 2.47 -4.06 14.33
C ALA A 118 2.31 -3.01 15.42
N MET A 119 1.25 -3.10 16.23
CA MET A 119 1.03 -2.16 17.34
C MET A 119 2.10 -2.28 18.42
N VAL A 120 2.53 -3.51 18.74
CA VAL A 120 3.63 -3.74 19.69
C VAL A 120 4.92 -3.14 19.15
N ALA A 121 5.29 -3.45 17.90
CA ALA A 121 6.49 -2.92 17.26
C ALA A 121 6.45 -1.38 17.16
N ALA A 122 5.29 -0.80 16.84
CA ALA A 122 5.11 0.65 16.78
C ALA A 122 5.24 1.33 18.14
N GLY A 123 4.90 0.64 19.24
CA GLY A 123 5.16 1.12 20.59
C GLY A 123 6.65 1.31 20.86
N HIS A 124 7.49 0.37 20.38
CA HIS A 124 8.95 0.47 20.49
C HIS A 124 9.56 1.51 19.55
N SER A 125 8.92 1.79 18.41
CA SER A 125 9.38 2.82 17.47
C SER A 125 8.96 4.24 17.86
N GLY A 126 8.01 4.38 18.79
CA GLY A 126 7.40 5.67 19.17
C GLY A 126 6.27 6.12 18.25
N GLY A 127 5.82 5.29 17.31
CA GLY A 127 4.80 5.60 16.31
C GLY A 127 3.46 4.84 16.43
N PRO A 128 2.91 4.49 17.62
CA PRO A 128 1.70 3.68 17.71
C PRO A 128 0.47 4.37 17.08
N GLY A 129 0.38 5.71 17.14
CA GLY A 129 -0.69 6.46 16.49
C GLY A 129 -0.68 6.31 14.98
N ALA A 130 0.51 6.34 14.36
CA ALA A 130 0.66 6.13 12.93
C ALA A 130 0.25 4.72 12.50
N ALA A 131 0.68 3.70 13.26
CA ALA A 131 0.25 2.32 13.03
C ALA A 131 -1.26 2.15 13.18
N ALA A 132 -1.86 2.76 14.20
CA ALA A 132 -3.30 2.71 14.45
C ALA A 132 -4.09 3.32 13.27
N VAL A 133 -3.69 4.50 12.77
CA VAL A 133 -4.32 5.13 11.59
C VAL A 133 -4.19 4.23 10.37
N SER A 134 -3.01 3.66 10.11
CA SER A 134 -2.77 2.77 8.97
C SER A 134 -3.65 1.51 9.05
N LEU A 135 -3.69 0.84 10.21
CA LEU A 135 -4.47 -0.37 10.43
C LEU A 135 -5.98 -0.12 10.37
N ALA A 136 -6.47 0.92 11.07
CA ALA A 136 -7.87 1.30 11.07
C ALA A 136 -8.33 1.66 9.66
N THR A 137 -7.55 2.45 8.92
CA THR A 137 -7.86 2.77 7.52
C THR A 137 -7.80 1.52 6.65
N GLY A 138 -6.82 0.63 6.83
CA GLY A 138 -6.74 -0.63 6.09
C GLY A 138 -7.95 -1.54 6.29
N ALA A 139 -8.48 -1.59 7.52
CA ALA A 139 -9.72 -2.27 7.84
C ALA A 139 -10.93 -1.58 7.17
N LEU A 140 -11.03 -0.25 7.25
CA LEU A 140 -12.12 0.51 6.62
C LEU A 140 -12.12 0.41 5.09
N TYR A 141 -10.92 0.39 4.51
CA TYR A 141 -10.66 0.25 3.08
C TYR A 141 -11.11 -1.11 2.55
N SER A 142 -10.92 -2.18 3.33
CA SER A 142 -11.12 -3.56 2.88
C SER A 142 -12.37 -4.24 3.42
N ALA A 143 -12.55 -4.27 4.75
CA ALA A 143 -13.58 -5.06 5.42
C ALA A 143 -14.93 -4.34 5.52
N GLY A 144 -14.94 -3.02 5.79
CA GLY A 144 -16.17 -2.23 5.78
C GLY A 144 -15.89 -0.77 6.15
N PRO A 145 -16.49 0.25 5.52
CA PRO A 145 -17.52 0.25 4.47
C PRO A 145 -16.97 0.03 3.06
N ARG A 146 -15.77 -0.56 2.92
CA ARG A 146 -15.08 -0.81 1.64
C ARG A 146 -14.81 0.48 0.87
N LEU A 147 -14.18 1.44 1.55
CA LEU A 147 -13.90 2.78 1.03
C LEU A 147 -13.23 2.78 -0.36
N LYS A 148 -12.45 1.76 -0.68
CA LYS A 148 -11.79 1.59 -1.99
C LYS A 148 -12.72 1.59 -3.20
N ARG A 149 -14.01 1.33 -2.99
CA ARG A 149 -15.03 1.30 -4.06
C ARG A 149 -15.57 2.68 -4.42
N LEU A 150 -15.25 3.70 -3.63
CA LEU A 150 -15.79 5.05 -3.75
C LEU A 150 -14.78 5.96 -4.43
N PRO A 151 -15.20 6.78 -5.42
CA PRO A 151 -14.30 7.68 -6.11
C PRO A 151 -13.82 8.78 -5.16
N GLY A 152 -12.54 9.15 -5.28
CA GLY A 152 -11.83 10.05 -4.38
C GLY A 152 -11.52 9.41 -3.02
N VAL A 153 -12.53 8.91 -2.33
CA VAL A 153 -12.41 8.38 -0.96
C VAL A 153 -11.51 7.14 -0.91
N GLY A 154 -11.62 6.21 -1.87
CA GLY A 154 -10.73 5.06 -1.95
C GLY A 154 -9.27 5.47 -2.12
N THR A 155 -9.01 6.43 -3.01
CA THR A 155 -7.67 6.96 -3.25
C THR A 155 -7.09 7.68 -2.02
N LEU A 156 -7.90 8.47 -1.30
CA LEU A 156 -7.48 9.12 -0.05
C LEU A 156 -7.28 8.12 1.09
N ALA A 157 -8.13 7.11 1.19
CA ALA A 157 -7.95 6.02 2.15
C ALA A 157 -6.64 5.25 1.88
N ASN A 158 -6.25 5.08 0.61
CA ASN A 158 -4.94 4.53 0.28
C ASN A 158 -3.80 5.43 0.81
N VAL A 159 -3.91 6.75 0.70
CA VAL A 159 -2.93 7.67 1.33
C VAL A 159 -2.89 7.47 2.85
N ALA A 160 -4.04 7.40 3.52
CA ALA A 160 -4.12 7.19 4.96
C ALA A 160 -3.67 5.80 5.43
N ILE A 161 -3.52 4.81 4.54
CA ILE A 161 -2.84 3.54 4.85
C ILE A 161 -1.32 3.72 4.84
N PHE A 162 -0.77 4.38 3.82
CA PHE A 162 0.68 4.38 3.58
C PHE A 162 1.42 5.60 4.14
N ALA A 163 0.87 6.80 4.04
CA ALA A 163 1.54 8.04 4.48
C ALA A 163 1.86 8.06 5.98
N PRO A 164 0.99 7.56 6.89
CA PRO A 164 1.34 7.47 8.29
C PRO A 164 2.58 6.62 8.57
N LEU A 165 2.95 5.68 7.70
CA LEU A 165 4.11 4.82 7.93
C LEU A 165 5.44 5.61 7.99
N LEU A 166 5.52 6.79 7.38
CA LEU A 166 6.65 7.72 7.57
C LEU A 166 6.81 8.15 9.04
N ALA A 167 5.68 8.34 9.73
CA ALA A 167 5.60 8.76 11.13
C ALA A 167 5.75 7.58 12.11
N LEU A 168 6.11 6.38 11.65
CA LEU A 168 6.51 5.30 12.56
C LEU A 168 7.87 5.55 13.19
N VAL A 169 8.70 6.37 12.55
CA VAL A 169 10.04 6.76 13.02
C VAL A 169 10.18 8.29 12.99
N GLY A 170 9.64 8.95 11.97
CA GLY A 170 9.70 10.40 11.85
C GLY A 170 8.67 11.14 12.70
N THR A 171 8.92 12.42 12.94
CA THR A 171 7.94 13.33 13.54
C THR A 171 7.80 14.58 12.68
N PRO A 172 6.71 15.37 12.84
CA PRO A 172 6.59 16.68 12.21
C PRO A 172 7.73 17.67 12.49
N ARG A 173 8.55 17.41 13.52
CA ARG A 173 9.73 18.21 13.87
C ARG A 173 11.01 17.76 13.16
N THR A 174 11.02 16.56 12.56
CA THR A 174 12.17 16.06 11.81
C THR A 174 12.41 16.95 10.58
N PRO A 175 13.64 17.45 10.33
CA PRO A 175 13.94 18.26 9.15
C PRO A 175 13.53 17.55 7.85
N GLY A 176 12.83 18.26 6.97
CA GLY A 176 12.36 17.73 5.69
C GLY A 176 11.16 16.77 5.75
N PHE A 177 10.64 16.43 6.95
CA PHE A 177 9.53 15.48 7.12
C PHE A 177 8.30 15.84 6.27
N TRP A 178 7.88 17.11 6.29
CA TRP A 178 6.73 17.57 5.53
C TRP A 178 6.97 17.54 4.02
N GLY A 179 8.15 17.96 3.58
CA GLY A 179 8.51 17.89 2.17
C GLY A 179 8.51 16.44 1.65
N MET A 180 9.12 15.52 2.40
CA MET A 180 9.13 14.09 2.07
C MET A 180 7.72 13.51 2.07
N SER A 181 6.90 13.84 3.07
CA SER A 181 5.51 13.37 3.18
C SER A 181 4.64 13.81 2.01
N LEU A 182 4.80 15.06 1.55
CA LEU A 182 4.06 15.61 0.42
C LEU A 182 4.53 15.00 -0.91
N VAL A 183 5.85 14.88 -1.13
CA VAL A 183 6.39 14.21 -2.32
C VAL A 183 5.95 12.75 -2.38
N PHE A 184 6.07 12.02 -1.26
CA PHE A 184 5.62 10.64 -1.16
C PHE A 184 4.12 10.52 -1.46
N THR A 185 3.30 11.39 -0.86
CA THR A 185 1.84 11.38 -1.06
C THR A 185 1.47 11.64 -2.52
N ALA A 186 2.12 12.62 -3.18
CA ALA A 186 1.89 12.90 -4.58
C ALA A 186 2.29 11.71 -5.48
N LEU A 187 3.46 11.10 -5.25
CA LEU A 187 3.88 9.88 -5.96
C LEU A 187 2.95 8.70 -5.70
N LEU A 188 2.50 8.52 -4.45
CA LEU A 188 1.57 7.46 -4.06
C LEU A 188 0.21 7.62 -4.77
N LEU A 189 -0.33 8.84 -4.79
CA LEU A 189 -1.57 9.17 -5.50
C LEU A 189 -1.43 8.91 -7.01
N GLN A 190 -0.30 9.31 -7.61
CA GLN A 190 -0.01 8.99 -9.00
C GLN A 190 -0.01 7.48 -9.25
N ASN A 191 0.73 6.71 -8.43
CA ASN A 191 0.78 5.25 -8.53
C ASN A 191 -0.62 4.62 -8.35
N GLN A 192 -1.43 5.16 -7.43
CA GLN A 192 -2.79 4.71 -7.19
C GLN A 192 -3.69 4.92 -8.41
N LEU A 193 -3.59 6.07 -9.08
CA LEU A 193 -4.34 6.32 -10.32
C LEU A 193 -3.93 5.36 -11.46
N VAL A 194 -2.63 5.06 -11.58
CA VAL A 194 -2.16 4.04 -12.55
C VAL A 194 -2.69 2.65 -12.18
N HIS A 195 -2.70 2.33 -10.89
CA HIS A 195 -3.19 1.07 -10.36
C HIS A 195 -4.67 0.86 -10.68
N GLU A 196 -5.52 1.84 -10.36
CA GLU A 196 -6.96 1.77 -10.63
C GLU A 196 -7.24 1.70 -12.15
N ARG A 197 -6.42 2.34 -12.99
CA ARG A 197 -6.52 2.17 -14.45
C ARG A 197 -6.14 0.78 -14.92
N ALA A 198 -5.10 0.17 -14.35
CA ALA A 198 -4.67 -1.18 -14.70
C ALA A 198 -5.72 -2.24 -14.28
N ASP A 199 -6.40 -2.00 -13.17
CA ASP A 199 -7.37 -2.94 -12.60
C ASP A 199 -8.83 -2.61 -13.01
N ALA A 200 -9.06 -1.61 -13.88
CA ALA A 200 -10.40 -1.11 -14.23
C ALA A 200 -11.38 -2.19 -14.74
N GLY A 201 -10.87 -3.22 -15.44
CA GLY A 201 -11.72 -4.34 -15.88
C GLY A 201 -12.16 -5.24 -14.72
N GLU A 202 -11.29 -5.47 -13.74
CA GLU A 202 -11.59 -6.22 -12.52
C GLU A 202 -12.52 -5.41 -11.62
N ASP A 203 -12.24 -4.12 -11.43
CA ASP A 203 -13.07 -3.22 -10.62
C ASP A 203 -14.51 -3.14 -11.15
N ARG A 204 -14.70 -3.04 -12.48
CA ARG A 204 -16.04 -3.07 -13.10
C ARG A 204 -16.79 -4.36 -12.81
N ARG A 205 -16.11 -5.52 -12.93
CA ARG A 205 -16.71 -6.83 -12.58
C ARG A 205 -17.07 -6.93 -11.11
N ALA A 206 -16.30 -6.29 -10.24
CA ALA A 206 -16.53 -6.24 -8.80
C ALA A 206 -17.56 -5.17 -8.37
N GLY A 207 -18.12 -4.40 -9.31
CA GLY A 207 -19.03 -3.29 -9.03
C GLY A 207 -18.39 -2.14 -8.25
N ALA A 208 -17.06 -1.96 -8.37
CA ALA A 208 -16.33 -0.87 -7.74
C ALA A 208 -16.27 0.34 -8.67
N TYR A 209 -16.54 1.54 -8.14
CA TYR A 209 -16.50 2.80 -8.89
C TYR A 209 -15.31 3.65 -8.43
N THR A 210 -14.11 3.24 -8.87
CA THR A 210 -12.84 3.85 -8.44
C THR A 210 -12.64 5.26 -9.02
N THR A 211 -11.69 6.02 -8.45
CA THR A 211 -11.39 7.39 -8.90
C THR A 211 -10.98 7.42 -10.37
N ALA A 212 -10.18 6.46 -10.82
CA ALA A 212 -9.79 6.37 -12.22
C ALA A 212 -10.97 6.09 -13.17
N GLN A 213 -11.97 5.33 -12.72
CA GLN A 213 -13.18 5.10 -13.51
C GLN A 213 -14.03 6.37 -13.59
N TRP A 214 -14.21 7.07 -12.46
CA TRP A 214 -14.96 8.32 -12.42
C TRP A 214 -14.34 9.42 -13.28
N LEU A 215 -13.02 9.61 -13.20
CA LEU A 215 -12.31 10.65 -13.96
C LEU A 215 -12.11 10.31 -15.45
N GLY A 216 -12.14 9.02 -15.79
CA GLY A 216 -11.74 8.54 -17.10
C GLY A 216 -10.26 8.81 -17.42
N ARG A 217 -9.83 8.46 -18.64
CA ARG A 217 -8.41 8.55 -19.04
C ARG A 217 -7.88 9.98 -19.00
N ALA A 218 -8.63 10.94 -19.55
CA ALA A 218 -8.22 12.34 -19.61
C ALA A 218 -8.16 12.98 -18.22
N GLY A 219 -9.16 12.73 -17.36
CA GLY A 219 -9.18 13.23 -16.00
C GLY A 219 -8.04 12.65 -15.14
N VAL A 220 -7.73 11.35 -15.29
CA VAL A 220 -6.57 10.74 -14.61
C VAL A 220 -5.25 11.38 -15.05
N ALA A 221 -5.06 11.63 -16.34
CA ALA A 221 -3.86 12.31 -16.83
C ALA A 221 -3.76 13.76 -16.31
N ALA A 222 -4.88 14.49 -16.28
CA ALA A 222 -4.93 15.84 -15.73
C ALA A 222 -4.61 15.85 -14.23
N ALA A 223 -5.22 14.94 -13.45
CA ALA A 223 -4.94 14.77 -12.03
C ALA A 223 -3.47 14.44 -11.77
N GLY A 224 -2.88 13.55 -12.57
CA GLY A 224 -1.45 13.22 -12.50
C GLY A 224 -0.54 14.44 -12.68
N ARG A 225 -0.85 15.32 -13.64
CA ARG A 225 -0.11 16.57 -13.88
C ARG A 225 -0.28 17.58 -12.75
N TRP A 226 -1.49 17.74 -12.22
CA TRP A 226 -1.73 18.62 -11.07
C TRP A 226 -1.00 18.12 -9.81
N LEU A 227 -1.01 16.82 -9.55
CA LEU A 227 -0.23 16.21 -8.48
C LEU A 227 1.27 16.43 -8.68
N ALA A 228 1.76 16.33 -9.92
CA ALA A 228 3.17 16.60 -10.21
C ALA A 228 3.55 18.04 -9.96
N LEU A 229 2.72 18.99 -10.42
CA LEU A 229 2.96 20.42 -10.20
C LEU A 229 2.93 20.77 -8.71
N ALA A 230 1.87 20.38 -8.00
CA ALA A 230 1.73 20.66 -6.57
C ALA A 230 2.86 20.03 -5.75
N GLY A 231 3.21 18.76 -6.04
CA GLY A 231 4.30 18.08 -5.37
C GLY A 231 5.68 18.67 -5.71
N ALA A 232 5.91 19.13 -6.94
CA ALA A 232 7.16 19.77 -7.34
C ALA A 232 7.35 21.12 -6.65
N VAL A 233 6.28 21.92 -6.53
CA VAL A 233 6.28 23.16 -5.76
C VAL A 233 6.58 22.87 -4.29
N ALA A 234 5.91 21.88 -3.68
CA ALA A 234 6.19 21.48 -2.30
C ALA A 234 7.64 21.01 -2.10
N ALA A 235 8.18 20.22 -3.04
CA ALA A 235 9.55 19.74 -3.00
C ALA A 235 10.56 20.91 -3.05
N ALA A 236 10.36 21.86 -3.97
CA ALA A 236 11.22 23.03 -4.12
C ALA A 236 11.21 23.92 -2.86
N LEU A 237 10.05 24.09 -2.22
CA LEU A 237 9.92 24.95 -1.04
C LEU A 237 10.43 24.30 0.25
N LEU A 238 10.38 22.96 0.37
CA LEU A 238 10.55 22.27 1.66
C LEU A 238 11.77 21.36 1.76
N LEU A 239 12.45 21.04 0.66
CA LEU A 239 13.53 20.03 0.63
C LEU A 239 14.90 20.58 0.22
N GLY A 240 14.99 21.88 -0.06
CA GLY A 240 16.21 22.47 -0.63
C GLY A 240 16.37 22.16 -2.13
N PRO A 241 17.38 22.74 -2.79
CA PRO A 241 17.44 22.78 -4.25
C PRO A 241 17.62 21.39 -4.88
N TRP A 242 18.54 20.56 -4.36
CA TRP A 242 18.88 19.28 -4.97
C TRP A 242 17.81 18.21 -4.72
N ALA A 243 17.39 18.00 -3.47
CA ALA A 243 16.28 17.10 -3.19
C ALA A 243 14.96 17.60 -3.80
N GLY A 244 14.73 18.91 -3.83
CA GLY A 244 13.60 19.53 -4.52
C GLY A 244 13.59 19.20 -6.02
N LEU A 245 14.72 19.35 -6.71
CA LEU A 245 14.87 19.01 -8.12
C LEU A 245 14.62 17.51 -8.38
N CYS A 246 15.21 16.62 -7.58
CA CYS A 246 14.97 15.18 -7.69
C CYS A 246 13.50 14.82 -7.49
N GLY A 247 12.86 15.38 -6.47
CA GLY A 247 11.44 15.19 -6.18
C GLY A 247 10.55 15.67 -7.33
N ALA A 248 10.80 16.88 -7.84
CA ALA A 248 10.09 17.44 -8.98
C ALA A 248 10.26 16.59 -10.25
N ALA A 249 11.47 16.16 -10.57
CA ALA A 249 11.75 15.31 -11.73
C ALA A 249 11.00 13.97 -11.66
N GLY A 250 11.05 13.31 -10.49
CA GLY A 250 10.33 12.06 -10.26
C GLY A 250 8.82 12.21 -10.39
N LEU A 251 8.26 13.30 -9.86
CA LEU A 251 6.83 13.61 -9.98
C LEU A 251 6.38 13.90 -11.41
N VAL A 252 7.16 14.65 -12.18
CA VAL A 252 6.89 14.93 -13.59
C VAL A 252 6.96 13.65 -14.43
N PHE A 253 7.99 12.82 -14.22
CA PHE A 253 8.10 11.55 -14.93
C PHE A 253 7.00 10.57 -14.52
N GLY A 254 6.57 10.60 -13.26
CA GLY A 254 5.41 9.85 -12.77
C GLY A 254 4.11 10.26 -13.46
N ALA A 255 3.89 11.56 -13.65
CA ALA A 255 2.75 12.08 -14.41
C ALA A 255 2.80 11.67 -15.89
N TRP A 256 3.99 11.67 -16.50
CA TRP A 256 4.16 11.17 -17.86
C TRP A 256 3.80 9.67 -17.97
N LEU A 257 4.24 8.85 -17.01
CA LEU A 257 3.90 7.42 -16.96
C LEU A 257 2.39 7.17 -16.86
N ILE A 258 1.65 8.03 -16.14
CA ILE A 258 0.18 7.94 -16.08
C ILE A 258 -0.45 8.05 -17.48
N GLY A 259 0.11 8.87 -18.37
CA GLY A 259 -0.43 9.08 -19.72
C GLY A 259 -0.32 7.88 -20.66
N GLN A 260 0.51 6.89 -20.31
CA GLN A 260 0.84 5.75 -21.16
C GLN A 260 -0.37 4.87 -21.51
N ALA A 261 -0.26 4.18 -22.65
CA ALA A 261 -1.30 3.32 -23.19
C ALA A 261 -1.44 2.01 -22.40
N ASP A 262 -0.33 1.41 -21.95
CA ASP A 262 -0.29 0.20 -21.11
C ASP A 262 -0.16 0.57 -19.63
N PRO A 263 -1.25 0.51 -18.83
CA PRO A 263 -1.22 0.88 -17.43
C PRO A 263 -0.43 -0.12 -16.58
N ALA A 264 -0.34 -1.39 -16.98
CA ALA A 264 0.36 -2.41 -16.21
C ALA A 264 1.88 -2.22 -16.29
N ALA A 265 2.41 -1.91 -17.49
CA ALA A 265 3.82 -1.51 -17.64
C ALA A 265 4.10 -0.18 -16.94
N ALA A 266 3.21 0.81 -17.07
CA ALA A 266 3.34 2.10 -16.38
C ALA A 266 3.43 1.92 -14.86
N ARG A 267 2.60 1.06 -14.26
CA ARG A 267 2.62 0.75 -12.82
C ARG A 267 3.96 0.19 -12.36
N ARG A 268 4.55 -0.74 -13.11
CA ARG A 268 5.87 -1.32 -12.77
C ARG A 268 6.97 -0.27 -12.81
N ARG A 269 7.00 0.56 -13.86
CA ARG A 269 7.99 1.64 -14.01
C ARG A 269 7.80 2.72 -12.95
N HIS A 270 6.56 3.08 -12.62
CA HIS A 270 6.26 4.10 -11.61
C HIS A 270 6.75 3.66 -10.22
N ARG A 271 6.57 2.39 -9.84
CA ARG A 271 7.13 1.86 -8.58
C ARG A 271 8.65 1.99 -8.49
N ALA A 272 9.35 1.62 -9.55
CA ALA A 272 10.82 1.74 -9.59
C ALA A 272 11.24 3.22 -9.50
N LEU A 273 10.58 4.09 -10.26
CA LEU A 273 10.78 5.54 -10.21
C LEU A 273 10.56 6.09 -8.80
N ALA A 274 9.45 5.75 -8.15
CA ALA A 274 9.10 6.24 -6.82
C ALA A 274 10.13 5.81 -5.77
N LEU A 275 10.63 4.57 -5.86
CA LEU A 275 11.70 4.08 -4.99
C LEU A 275 13.01 4.85 -5.20
N VAL A 276 13.45 5.02 -6.45
CA VAL A 276 14.68 5.77 -6.77
C VAL A 276 14.55 7.24 -6.39
N THR A 277 13.41 7.86 -6.70
CA THR A 277 13.13 9.27 -6.34
C THR A 277 13.13 9.44 -4.83
N GLY A 278 12.43 8.57 -4.10
CA GLY A 278 12.38 8.63 -2.63
C GLY A 278 13.77 8.49 -2.01
N ALA A 279 14.59 7.54 -2.49
CA ALA A 279 15.96 7.36 -2.02
C ALA A 279 16.85 8.59 -2.30
N ALA A 280 16.76 9.16 -3.50
CA ALA A 280 17.52 10.36 -3.87
C ALA A 280 17.10 11.58 -3.05
N VAL A 281 15.79 11.82 -2.92
CA VAL A 281 15.25 12.91 -2.10
C VAL A 281 15.69 12.76 -0.65
N TYR A 282 15.66 11.53 -0.09
CA TYR A 282 16.07 11.27 1.28
C TYR A 282 17.55 11.57 1.50
N ALA A 283 18.42 11.08 0.62
CA ALA A 283 19.87 11.28 0.71
C ALA A 283 20.28 12.76 0.54
N LEU A 284 19.58 13.51 -0.30
CA LEU A 284 19.91 14.90 -0.64
C LEU A 284 19.17 15.93 0.22
N SER A 285 18.28 15.49 1.12
CA SER A 285 17.53 16.41 1.98
C SER A 285 18.48 17.07 2.99
N PRO A 286 18.14 18.26 3.54
CA PRO A 286 19.02 19.00 4.44
C PRO A 286 19.38 18.25 5.73
N GLY A 287 18.56 17.26 6.12
CA GLY A 287 18.87 16.34 7.21
C GLY A 287 19.73 15.14 6.80
N GLY A 288 20.21 15.06 5.57
CA GLY A 288 21.02 13.96 5.02
C GLY A 288 22.37 14.39 4.45
N ALA A 289 22.50 15.66 4.02
CA ALA A 289 23.77 16.28 3.66
C ALA A 289 24.39 16.93 4.92
N GLY A 290 25.19 16.14 5.64
CA GLY A 290 26.17 16.66 6.61
C GLY A 290 27.45 17.11 5.92
#